data_AF-A0A3D9ULC5-F1
#
_entry.id   AF-A0A3D9ULC5-F1
#
_cell.length_a   1.000
_cell.length_b   1.000
_cell.length_c   1.000
_cell.angle_alpha   90.00
_cell.angle_beta   90.00
_cell.angle_gamma   90.00
#
_symmetry.space_group_name_H-M   'P 1'
#
loop_
_entity.id
_entity.type
_entity.pdbx_description
1 polymer ?
#
loop_
_entity_poly.entity_id
_entity_poly.type
_entity_poly.pdbx_seq_one_letter_code
_entity_poly.pdbx_strand_id
1 'polypeptide(L)'
;MTQNSPDPTPEQLGLAPMKVDMPKVTLTGIAVWIVALVVILAVPSLHEGARDWWPWAPVCGIVLGLLGYVYVRRGRGNASAA
;
A
#
# COMPACT_ATOMS: atom_id res chain seq x y z
N MET A 1 -36.39 31.06 7.92
CA MET A 1 -35.70 31.20 6.62
C MET A 1 -34.23 30.88 6.83
N THR A 2 -33.85 29.61 6.86
CA THR A 2 -32.44 29.18 6.88
C THR A 2 -31.99 29.06 5.42
N GLN A 3 -31.02 29.89 5.05
CA GLN A 3 -30.45 29.97 3.71
C GLN A 3 -29.72 28.64 3.41
N ASN A 4 -30.23 27.84 2.47
CA ASN A 4 -29.52 26.67 1.92
C ASN A 4 -28.42 27.17 0.97
N SER A 5 -27.32 27.69 1.53
CA SER A 5 -26.13 27.94 0.73
C SER A 5 -25.51 26.58 0.35
N PRO A 6 -25.31 26.28 -0.94
CA PRO A 6 -24.69 25.03 -1.37
C PRO A 6 -23.26 24.95 -0.81
N ASP A 7 -22.87 23.78 -0.32
CA ASP A 7 -21.50 23.55 0.15
C ASP A 7 -20.49 23.87 -0.96
N PRO A 8 -19.37 24.53 -0.64
CA PRO A 8 -18.35 24.85 -1.63
C PRO A 8 -17.78 23.56 -2.24
N THR A 9 -17.70 23.53 -3.56
CA THR A 9 -17.19 22.38 -4.33
C THR A 9 -15.68 22.21 -4.06
N PRO A 10 -15.12 20.99 -4.04
CA PRO A 10 -13.69 20.75 -3.77
C PRO A 10 -12.70 21.58 -4.62
N GLU A 11 -13.08 21.98 -5.83
CA GLU A 11 -12.29 22.91 -6.66
C GLU A 11 -12.16 24.31 -6.03
N GLN A 12 -13.22 24.82 -5.38
CA GLN A 12 -13.20 26.12 -4.68
C GLN A 12 -12.32 26.08 -3.43
N LEU A 13 -12.07 24.89 -2.88
CA LEU A 13 -11.17 24.67 -1.75
C LEU A 13 -9.72 24.45 -2.19
N GLY A 14 -9.42 24.42 -3.49
CA GLY A 14 -8.07 24.16 -4.01
C GLY A 14 -7.58 22.73 -3.73
N LEU A 15 -8.48 21.80 -3.43
CA LEU A 15 -8.17 20.40 -3.14
C LEU A 15 -8.04 19.62 -4.46
N ALA A 16 -6.97 19.90 -5.21
CA ALA A 16 -6.65 19.10 -6.39
C ALA A 16 -6.33 17.65 -5.95
N PRO A 17 -6.92 16.62 -6.59
CA PRO A 17 -6.60 15.23 -6.28
C PRO A 17 -5.10 14.99 -6.42
N MET A 18 -4.46 14.59 -5.32
CA MET A 18 -3.03 14.31 -5.31
C MET A 18 -2.79 13.06 -6.17
N LYS A 19 -2.17 13.25 -7.34
CA LYS A 19 -1.74 12.15 -8.21
C LYS A 19 -0.62 11.38 -7.51
N VAL A 20 -1.01 10.40 -6.70
CA VAL A 20 -0.08 9.42 -6.14
C VAL A 20 -0.03 8.23 -7.08
N ASP A 21 1.17 7.91 -7.55
CA ASP A 21 1.42 6.69 -8.31
C ASP A 21 1.30 5.47 -7.38
N MET A 22 0.07 5.03 -7.14
CA MET A 22 -0.24 3.84 -6.33
C MET A 22 0.60 2.62 -6.72
N PRO A 23 0.86 2.32 -8.01
CA PRO A 23 1.73 1.20 -8.38
C PRO A 23 3.16 1.34 -7.84
N LYS A 24 3.72 2.55 -7.82
CA LYS A 24 5.08 2.81 -7.31
C LYS A 24 5.12 2.59 -5.80
N VAL A 25 4.13 3.09 -5.07
CA VAL A 25 4.04 2.91 -3.60
C VAL A 25 3.95 1.43 -3.25
N THR A 26 3.10 0.68 -3.95
CA THR A 26 2.97 -0.77 -3.71
C THR A 26 4.25 -1.52 -4.04
N LEU A 27 4.95 -1.18 -5.14
CA LEU A 27 6.22 -1.80 -5.50
C LEU A 27 7.31 -1.52 -4.45
N THR A 28 7.39 -0.28 -3.94
CA THR A 28 8.31 0.07 -2.85
C THR A 28 8.02 -0.75 -1.59
N GLY A 29 6.74 -0.92 -1.23
CA GLY A 29 6.35 -1.76 -0.09
C GLY A 29 6.79 -3.22 -0.25
N ILE A 30 6.58 -3.81 -1.43
CA ILE A 30 7.07 -5.16 -1.75
C ILE A 30 8.59 -5.23 -1.63
N ALA A 31 9.31 -4.26 -2.20
CA ALA A 31 10.77 -4.24 -2.19
C ALA A 31 11.32 -4.18 -0.74
N VAL A 32 10.73 -3.33 0.11
CA VAL A 32 11.07 -3.26 1.54
C VAL A 32 10.85 -4.60 2.23
N TRP A 33 9.72 -5.27 1.96
CA TRP A 33 9.44 -6.58 2.55
C TRP A 33 10.36 -7.69 2.04
N ILE A 34 10.77 -7.67 0.78
CA ILE A 34 11.79 -8.58 0.24
C ILE A 34 13.12 -8.36 0.96
N VAL A 35 13.55 -7.11 1.12
CA VAL A 35 14.78 -6.78 1.86
C VAL A 35 14.68 -7.28 3.31
N ALA A 36 13.56 -7.07 3.97
CA ALA A 36 13.33 -7.59 5.33
C ALA A 36 13.42 -9.11 5.39
N LEU A 37 12.83 -9.84 4.42
CA LEU A 37 12.94 -11.30 4.33
C LEU A 37 14.40 -11.74 4.18
N VAL A 38 15.16 -11.10 3.30
CA VAL A 38 16.59 -11.39 3.10
C VAL A 38 17.37 -11.17 4.38
N VAL A 39 17.12 -10.08 5.11
CA VAL A 39 17.76 -9.80 6.40
C VAL A 39 17.41 -10.85 7.45
N ILE A 40 16.14 -11.26 7.54
CA ILE A 40 15.72 -12.31 8.48
C ILE A 40 16.46 -13.61 8.15
N LEU A 41 16.46 -14.05 6.89
CA LEU A 41 17.13 -15.29 6.49
C LEU A 41 18.66 -15.23 6.61
N ALA A 42 19.27 -14.05 6.44
CA ALA A 42 20.70 -13.85 6.60
C ALA A 42 21.15 -13.89 8.09
N VAL A 43 20.21 -13.74 9.03
CA VAL A 43 20.49 -13.74 10.47
C VAL A 43 19.74 -14.92 11.11
N PRO A 44 20.38 -16.10 11.23
CA PRO A 44 19.72 -17.32 11.73
C PRO A 44 19.09 -17.17 13.11
N SER A 45 19.71 -16.37 13.97
CA SER A 45 19.21 -16.05 15.31
C SER A 45 17.87 -15.30 15.35
N LEU A 46 17.39 -14.78 14.20
CA LEU A 46 16.08 -14.12 14.08
C LEU A 46 14.96 -15.08 13.69
N HIS A 47 15.27 -16.30 13.24
CA HIS A 47 14.27 -17.26 12.79
C HIS A 47 14.50 -18.70 13.29
N GLU A 48 15.26 -18.84 14.38
CA GLU A 48 15.50 -20.11 15.05
C GLU A 48 14.75 -20.18 16.41
N GLY A 49 14.31 -21.39 16.76
CA GLY A 49 13.65 -21.70 18.03
C GLY A 49 12.24 -21.11 18.14
N ALA A 50 11.99 -20.32 19.18
CA ALA A 50 10.68 -19.70 19.41
C ALA A 50 10.31 -18.61 18.38
N ARG A 51 11.25 -18.26 17.48
CA ARG A 51 11.08 -17.20 16.47
C ARG A 51 10.97 -17.74 15.03
N ASP A 52 10.84 -19.05 14.82
CA ASP A 52 10.65 -19.66 13.49
C ASP A 52 9.45 -19.12 12.72
N TRP A 53 8.50 -18.46 13.41
CA TRP A 53 7.34 -17.82 12.80
C TRP A 53 7.64 -16.43 12.21
N TRP A 54 8.76 -15.79 12.55
CA TRP A 54 9.11 -14.43 12.11
C TRP A 54 9.25 -14.26 10.59
N PRO A 55 9.80 -15.23 9.82
CA PRO A 55 9.82 -15.18 8.36
C PRO A 55 8.43 -15.09 7.72
N TRP A 56 7.37 -15.55 8.39
CA TRP A 56 6.02 -15.44 7.87
C TRP A 56 5.51 -13.99 7.82
N ALA A 57 6.04 -13.09 8.66
CA ALA A 57 5.66 -11.68 8.63
C ALA A 57 6.03 -10.98 7.31
N PRO A 58 7.29 -11.02 6.83
CA PRO A 58 7.62 -10.48 5.51
C PRO A 58 7.00 -11.27 4.37
N VAL A 59 6.79 -12.59 4.50
CA VAL A 59 6.05 -13.36 3.48
C VAL A 59 4.63 -12.84 3.31
N CYS A 60 3.89 -12.60 4.40
CA CYS A 60 2.57 -11.98 4.36
C CYS A 60 2.62 -10.58 3.75
N GLY A 61 3.63 -9.78 4.09
CA GLY A 61 3.86 -8.45 3.50
C GLY A 61 4.07 -8.48 1.98
N ILE A 62 4.87 -9.43 1.49
CA ILE A 62 5.11 -9.65 0.06
C ILE A 62 3.82 -10.09 -0.64
N VAL A 63 3.09 -11.07 -0.07
CA VAL A 63 1.84 -11.57 -0.65
C VAL A 63 0.79 -10.46 -0.73
N LEU A 64 0.58 -9.71 0.36
CA LEU A 64 -0.35 -8.58 0.39
C LEU A 64 0.07 -7.48 -0.58
N GLY A 65 1.37 -7.17 -0.68
CA GLY A 65 1.90 -6.23 -1.65
C GLY A 65 1.63 -6.67 -3.09
N LEU A 66 1.90 -7.95 -3.42
CA LEU A 66 1.60 -8.52 -4.73
C LEU A 66 0.10 -8.48 -5.06
N LEU A 67 -0.75 -8.82 -4.10
CA LEU A 67 -2.21 -8.72 -4.25
C LEU A 67 -2.63 -7.27 -4.51
N GLY A 68 -2.10 -6.31 -3.76
CA GLY A 68 -2.35 -4.88 -3.97
C GLY A 68 -1.87 -4.40 -5.33
N TYR A 69 -0.69 -4.86 -5.77
CA TYR A 69 -0.12 -4.52 -7.07
C TYR A 69 -0.99 -5.08 -8.21
N VAL A 70 -1.41 -6.34 -8.11
CA VAL A 70 -2.34 -6.95 -9.06
C VAL A 70 -3.68 -6.22 -9.05
N TYR A 71 -4.21 -5.83 -7.89
CA TYR A 71 -5.47 -5.09 -7.79
C TYR A 71 -5.40 -3.73 -8.49
N VAL A 72 -4.33 -2.96 -8.25
CA VAL A 72 -4.11 -1.65 -8.89
C VAL A 72 -3.85 -1.83 -10.39
N ARG A 73 -2.98 -2.77 -10.78
CA ARG A 73 -2.65 -3.08 -12.18
C ARG A 73 -3.86 -3.58 -12.98
N ARG A 74 -4.76 -4.35 -12.36
CA ARG A 74 -5.91 -4.99 -13.02
C ARG A 74 -7.09 -4.04 -13.23
N GLY A 75 -6.92 -2.74 -12.97
CA GLY A 75 -7.80 -1.71 -13.52
C GLY A 75 -8.96 -1.27 -12.64
N ARG A 76 -8.98 -1.60 -11.34
CA ARG A 76 -9.93 -0.99 -10.37
C ARG A 76 -9.37 0.25 -9.67
N GLY A 77 -8.08 0.54 -9.86
CA GLY A 77 -7.44 1.78 -9.41
C GLY A 77 -7.69 2.98 -10.34
N ASN A 78 -8.44 2.79 -11.42
CA ASN A 78 -8.86 3.90 -12.26
C ASN A 78 -10.09 4.56 -11.63
N ALA A 79 -9.86 5.49 -10.72
CA ALA A 79 -10.79 6.58 -10.46
C ALA A 79 -10.89 7.49 -11.72
N SER A 80 -11.23 6.90 -12.87
CA SER A 80 -11.76 7.61 -14.06
C SER A 80 -13.25 7.30 -14.25
N ALA A 81 -13.93 6.85 -13.20
CA ALA A 81 -15.38 6.69 -13.17
C ALA A 81 -15.93 7.13 -11.82
N ALA A 82 -15.77 8.41 -11.49
CA ALA A 82 -16.68 9.16 -10.61
C ALA A 82 -16.45 10.66 -10.86
#